data_AF-A0A7J8CIM6-F1
#
_entry.id   AF-A0A7J8CIM6-F1
#
_cell.length_a   1.000
_cell.length_b   1.000
_cell.length_c   1.000
_cell.angle_alpha   90.00
_cell.angle_beta   90.00
_cell.angle_gamma   90.00
#
_symmetry.space_group_name_H-M   'P 1'
#
loop_
_entity.id
_entity.type
_entity.pdbx_description
1 polymer ?
#
loop_
_entity_poly.entity_id
_entity_poly.type
_entity_poly.pdbx_seq_one_letter_code
_entity_poly.pdbx_strand_id
1 'polypeptide(L)'
;MLYLSSDHRTLLKSSKRSWLQEVYLTDEVSYLNCWQAALPDPQLRLEYEGFPVPANVKILINHCHTNRGLAAHRHLFLSTYFGKEAEVAAHTHLDSHRVEKPRNHWVLVTGSPRQDSPTMLHLPKPPVEDTCALEQATDPGAQ
;
A
#
# COMPACT_ATOMS: atom_id res chain seq x y z
N MET A 1 19.21 -0.19 -13.49
CA MET A 1 18.26 -0.54 -12.39
C MET A 1 17.21 0.55 -12.36
N LEU A 2 15.97 0.23 -12.01
CA LEU A 2 14.89 1.21 -11.90
C LEU A 2 14.57 1.50 -10.44
N TYR A 3 14.25 2.75 -10.13
CA TYR A 3 13.91 3.26 -8.82
C TYR A 3 12.46 3.76 -8.80
N LEU A 4 11.78 3.53 -7.68
CA LEU A 4 10.44 4.06 -7.43
C LEU A 4 10.52 5.56 -7.15
N SER A 5 9.81 6.37 -7.93
CA SER A 5 9.85 7.83 -7.83
C SER A 5 8.46 8.45 -7.86
N SER A 6 8.34 9.63 -7.28
CA SER A 6 7.11 10.44 -7.30
C SER A 6 7.43 11.92 -7.12
N ASP A 7 6.55 12.81 -7.57
CA ASP A 7 6.71 14.26 -7.45
C ASP A 7 5.34 14.92 -7.26
N HIS A 8 5.28 16.15 -6.76
CA HIS A 8 4.05 16.89 -6.54
C HIS A 8 3.13 16.86 -7.77
N ARG A 9 1.85 16.59 -7.53
CA ARG A 9 0.84 16.54 -8.59
C ARG A 9 0.74 17.88 -9.30
N THR A 10 0.83 17.86 -10.63
CA THR A 10 0.50 19.00 -11.49
C THR A 10 -0.57 18.59 -12.51
N LEU A 11 -1.06 19.53 -13.31
CA LEU A 11 -2.02 19.22 -14.38
C LEU A 11 -1.44 18.27 -15.44
N LEU A 12 -0.12 18.31 -15.64
CA LEU A 12 0.59 17.45 -16.61
C LEU A 12 1.10 16.15 -15.97
N LYS A 13 1.30 16.15 -14.64
CA LYS A 13 1.89 15.04 -13.88
C LYS A 13 0.89 14.56 -12.83
N SER A 14 0.09 13.58 -13.22
CA SER A 14 -0.94 12.97 -12.36
C SER A 14 -1.27 11.55 -12.81
N SER A 15 -1.77 10.74 -11.88
CA SER A 15 -2.20 9.38 -12.18
C SER A 15 -3.36 9.36 -13.18
N LYS A 16 -3.40 8.35 -14.04
CA LYS A 16 -4.27 8.30 -15.25
C LYS A 16 -5.77 8.18 -14.95
N ARG A 17 -6.13 7.59 -13.81
CA ARG A 17 -7.54 7.36 -13.44
C ARG A 17 -7.95 8.22 -12.26
N SER A 18 -7.18 8.18 -11.17
CA SER A 18 -7.51 8.93 -9.95
C SER A 18 -7.13 10.41 -9.99
N TRP A 19 -6.31 10.86 -10.95
CA TRP A 19 -5.77 12.23 -10.99
C TRP A 19 -5.08 12.63 -9.68
N LEU A 20 -4.43 11.67 -9.03
CA LEU A 20 -3.63 11.84 -7.82
C LEU A 20 -2.16 12.01 -8.19
N GLN A 21 -1.29 12.11 -7.18
CA GLN A 21 0.15 12.15 -7.38
C GLN A 21 0.60 10.85 -8.06
N GLU A 22 1.20 10.95 -9.24
CA GLU A 22 1.67 9.77 -9.97
C GLU A 22 2.90 9.15 -9.31
N VAL A 23 3.02 7.84 -9.47
CA VAL A 23 4.18 7.07 -9.05
C VAL A 23 4.69 6.33 -10.27
N TYR A 24 5.99 6.42 -10.51
CA TYR A 24 6.62 5.91 -11.71
C TYR A 24 8.00 5.31 -11.39
N LEU A 25 8.56 4.61 -12.37
CA LEU A 25 9.89 4.05 -12.29
C LEU A 25 10.85 4.88 -13.16
N THR A 26 12.01 5.22 -12.62
CA THR A 26 13.06 5.96 -13.33
C THR A 26 14.42 5.30 -13.09
N ASP A 27 15.35 5.40 -14.03
CA ASP A 27 16.74 4.94 -13.87
C ASP A 27 17.65 6.00 -13.24
N GLU A 28 17.21 7.25 -13.19
CA GLU A 28 17.92 8.36 -12.56
C GLU A 28 17.87 8.26 -11.04
N VAL A 29 19.01 8.48 -10.37
CA VAL A 29 19.07 8.55 -8.90
C VAL A 29 18.78 9.99 -8.46
N SER A 30 17.70 10.17 -7.70
CA SER A 30 17.26 11.47 -7.19
C SER A 30 16.71 11.34 -5.76
N TYR A 31 16.63 12.45 -5.04
CA TYR A 31 15.95 12.52 -3.74
C TYR A 31 14.43 12.22 -3.85
N LEU A 32 13.86 12.35 -5.05
CA LEU A 32 12.49 11.93 -5.37
C LEU A 32 12.31 10.39 -5.33
N ASN A 33 13.41 9.65 -5.22
CA ASN A 33 13.38 8.20 -5.10
C ASN A 33 13.44 7.74 -3.64
N CYS A 34 13.45 8.67 -2.68
CA CYS A 34 13.52 8.36 -1.26
C CYS A 34 12.11 8.03 -0.72
N TRP A 35 11.98 6.82 -0.20
CA TRP A 35 10.78 6.34 0.48
C TRP A 35 11.14 5.83 1.88
N GLN A 36 10.24 6.07 2.83
CA GLN A 36 10.40 5.68 4.22
C GLN A 36 9.31 4.68 4.61
N ALA A 37 9.71 3.58 5.22
CA ALA A 37 8.77 2.67 5.86
C ALA A 37 8.36 3.21 7.23
N ALA A 38 7.07 3.15 7.55
CA ALA A 38 6.54 3.56 8.84
C ALA A 38 5.54 2.52 9.38
N LEU A 39 5.38 2.45 10.70
CA LEU A 39 4.35 1.62 11.30
C LEU A 39 2.95 2.18 11.02
N PRO A 40 1.94 1.31 10.81
CA PRO A 40 0.56 1.76 10.63
C PRO A 40 0.04 2.55 11.83
N ASP A 41 0.32 2.09 13.05
CA ASP A 41 -0.09 2.77 14.27
C ASP A 41 0.71 4.08 14.46
N PRO A 42 0.06 5.26 14.43
CA PRO A 42 0.72 6.53 14.61
C PRO A 42 1.42 6.70 15.97
N GLN A 43 0.89 6.08 17.04
CA GLN A 43 1.42 6.26 18.39
C GLN A 43 2.77 5.59 18.58
N LEU A 44 3.00 4.49 17.85
CA LEU A 44 4.22 3.69 17.94
C LEU A 44 5.34 4.17 17.00
N ARG A 45 5.06 5.10 16.07
CA ARG A 45 6.06 5.49 15.04
C ARG A 45 7.33 6.07 15.63
N LEU A 46 7.20 6.88 16.69
CA LEU A 46 8.35 7.51 17.36
C LEU A 46 9.14 6.48 18.17
N GLU A 47 8.44 5.57 18.86
CA GLU A 47 9.07 4.55 19.71
C GLU A 47 9.91 3.56 18.90
N TYR A 48 9.45 3.25 17.68
CA TYR A 48 10.11 2.32 16.77
C TYR A 48 10.97 3.01 15.70
N GLU A 49 11.26 4.29 15.85
CA GLU A 49 12.17 5.00 14.96
C GLU A 49 13.59 4.41 15.05
N GLY A 50 14.20 4.09 13.91
CA GLY A 50 15.53 3.48 13.84
C GLY A 50 15.58 1.97 14.05
N PHE A 51 14.46 1.33 14.40
CA PHE A 51 14.37 -0.13 14.47
C PHE A 51 14.27 -0.76 13.07
N PRO A 52 14.75 -2.01 12.89
CA PRO A 52 14.63 -2.71 11.62
C PRO A 52 13.16 -2.97 11.25
N VAL A 53 12.85 -2.86 9.96
CA VAL A 53 11.48 -3.09 9.45
C VAL A 53 11.18 -4.59 9.47
N PRO A 54 10.12 -5.04 10.18
CA PRO A 54 9.76 -6.45 10.22
C PRO A 54 9.20 -6.91 8.87
N ALA A 55 9.62 -8.10 8.41
CA ALA A 55 9.04 -8.73 7.24
C ALA A 55 7.66 -9.32 7.54
N ASN A 56 6.84 -9.48 6.50
CA ASN A 56 5.50 -10.08 6.56
C ASN A 56 4.50 -9.36 7.50
N VAL A 57 4.81 -8.13 7.91
CA VAL A 57 3.95 -7.27 8.72
C VAL A 57 3.44 -6.10 7.88
N LYS A 58 2.26 -5.58 8.24
CA LYS A 58 1.70 -4.39 7.61
C LYS A 58 2.54 -3.17 7.95
N ILE A 59 2.91 -2.41 6.92
CA ILE A 59 3.64 -1.15 7.02
C ILE A 59 2.99 -0.10 6.12
N LEU A 60 3.36 1.14 6.34
CA LEU A 60 3.14 2.25 5.42
C LEU A 60 4.45 2.54 4.69
N ILE A 61 4.36 2.99 3.45
CA ILE A 61 5.50 3.42 2.66
C ILE A 61 5.24 4.86 2.24
N ASN A 62 5.99 5.81 2.79
CA ASN A 62 5.77 7.23 2.58
C ASN A 62 6.87 7.82 1.70
N HIS A 63 6.50 8.66 0.76
CA HIS A 63 7.45 9.39 -0.05
C HIS A 63 8.10 10.49 0.78
N CYS A 64 9.43 10.50 0.92
CA CYS A 64 10.12 11.41 1.82
C CYS A 64 9.93 12.88 1.42
N HIS A 65 9.87 13.18 0.12
CA HIS A 65 9.77 14.56 -0.34
C HIS A 65 8.36 15.15 -0.17
N THR A 66 7.30 14.39 -0.51
CA THR A 66 5.91 14.90 -0.47
C THR A 66 5.13 14.48 0.77
N ASN A 67 5.71 13.63 1.62
CA ASN A 67 5.10 13.02 2.79
C ASN A 67 3.73 12.37 2.47
N ARG A 68 3.62 11.75 1.29
CA ARG A 68 2.42 11.03 0.84
C ARG A 68 2.66 9.53 0.90
N GLY A 69 1.68 8.80 1.42
CA GLY A 69 1.73 7.34 1.47
C GLY A 69 1.49 6.71 0.11
N LEU A 70 2.23 5.66 -0.21
CA LEU A 70 1.98 4.81 -1.38
C LEU A 70 0.62 4.13 -1.21
N ALA A 71 -0.22 4.18 -2.23
CA ALA A 71 -1.57 3.65 -2.19
C ALA A 71 -1.93 2.86 -3.44
N ALA A 72 -2.60 1.72 -3.24
CA ALA A 72 -3.13 0.91 -4.33
C ALA A 72 -4.66 1.08 -4.43
N HIS A 73 -5.14 1.51 -5.60
CA HIS A 73 -6.56 1.69 -5.88
C HIS A 73 -7.14 0.44 -6.55
N ARG A 74 -7.54 -0.56 -5.76
CA ARG A 74 -8.08 -1.85 -6.24
C ARG A 74 -9.34 -1.78 -7.13
N HIS A 75 -9.96 -0.62 -7.24
CA HIS A 75 -11.17 -0.36 -8.05
C HIS A 75 -10.86 0.46 -9.31
N LEU A 76 -9.67 1.07 -9.39
CA LEU A 76 -9.22 1.84 -10.55
C LEU A 76 -8.20 1.01 -11.29
N PHE A 77 -8.62 0.45 -12.41
CA PHE A 77 -7.78 -0.43 -13.20
C PHE A 77 -7.17 0.29 -14.41
N LEU A 78 -5.94 -0.09 -14.72
CA LEU A 78 -5.20 0.30 -15.91
C LEU A 78 -5.02 -0.94 -16.80
N SER A 79 -5.13 -0.73 -18.11
CA SER A 79 -4.76 -1.75 -19.09
C SER A 79 -3.28 -1.59 -19.40
N THR A 80 -2.47 -2.57 -19.03
CA THR A 80 -1.03 -2.62 -19.32
C THR A 80 -0.71 -3.87 -20.15
N TYR A 81 0.54 -4.00 -20.58
CA TYR A 81 1.00 -5.18 -21.32
C TYR A 81 0.86 -6.48 -20.52
N PHE A 82 0.79 -6.40 -19.19
CA PHE A 82 0.62 -7.55 -18.30
C PHE A 82 -0.84 -7.83 -17.95
N GLY A 83 -1.77 -7.04 -18.48
CA GLY A 83 -3.22 -7.20 -18.29
C GLY A 83 -3.85 -6.05 -17.51
N LYS A 84 -4.89 -6.38 -16.74
CA LYS A 84 -5.67 -5.40 -15.98
C LYS A 84 -5.09 -5.24 -14.57
N GLU A 85 -4.33 -4.18 -14.36
CA GLU A 85 -3.61 -3.91 -13.11
C GLU A 85 -4.28 -2.80 -12.31
N ALA A 86 -4.11 -2.80 -10.99
CA ALA A 86 -4.62 -1.73 -10.13
C ALA A 86 -3.69 -0.50 -10.21
N GLU A 87 -4.28 0.69 -10.26
CA GLU A 87 -3.53 1.94 -10.24
C GLU A 87 -2.83 2.14 -8.88
N VAL A 88 -1.54 2.42 -8.92
CA VAL A 88 -0.72 2.82 -7.78
C VAL A 88 -0.46 4.33 -7.86
N ALA A 89 -0.67 5.03 -6.75
CA ALA A 89 -0.48 6.48 -6.65
C ALA A 89 0.05 6.86 -5.26
N ALA A 90 0.66 8.04 -5.13
CA ALA A 90 1.10 8.58 -3.85
C ALA A 90 -0.03 9.44 -3.24
N HIS A 91 -0.76 8.86 -2.29
CA HIS A 91 -1.83 9.57 -1.59
C HIS A 91 -2.13 8.91 -0.26
N THR A 92 -2.12 9.69 0.81
CA THR A 92 -2.49 9.24 2.16
C THR A 92 -4.00 9.30 2.33
N HIS A 93 -4.68 8.15 2.20
CA HIS A 93 -6.12 8.07 2.48
C HIS A 93 -6.33 7.96 3.99
N LEU A 94 -7.02 8.92 4.58
CA LEU A 94 -7.33 8.92 6.02
C LEU A 94 -8.81 8.61 6.27
N ASP A 95 -9.10 7.95 7.38
CA ASP A 95 -10.45 7.77 7.91
C ASP A 95 -10.92 8.99 8.75
N SER A 96 -12.09 8.87 9.37
CA SER A 96 -12.64 9.89 10.27
C SER A 96 -11.76 10.18 11.50
N HIS A 97 -10.94 9.22 11.90
CA HIS A 97 -10.05 9.30 13.05
C HIS A 97 -8.62 9.72 12.66
N ARG A 98 -8.41 10.12 11.39
CA ARG A 98 -7.10 10.48 10.82
C ARG A 98 -6.09 9.32 10.82
N VAL A 99 -6.58 8.09 10.75
CA VAL A 99 -5.75 6.89 10.57
C VAL A 99 -5.73 6.51 9.10
N GLU A 100 -4.57 6.07 8.61
CA GLU A 100 -4.41 5.64 7.23
C GLU A 100 -5.32 4.45 6.91
N LYS A 101 -5.99 4.47 5.75
CA LYS A 101 -6.90 3.41 5.33
C LYS A 101 -6.13 2.16 4.86
N PRO A 102 -6.79 0.98 4.78
CA PRO A 102 -6.19 -0.25 4.25
C PRO A 102 -5.56 -0.12 2.85
N ARG A 103 -5.96 0.87 2.05
CA ARG A 103 -5.38 1.15 0.72
C ARG A 103 -3.91 1.59 0.77
N ASN A 104 -3.47 2.12 1.90
CA ASN A 104 -2.11 2.58 2.16
C ASN A 104 -1.23 1.54 2.86
N HIS A 105 -1.82 0.40 3.25
CA HIS A 105 -1.09 -0.66 3.94
C HIS A 105 -0.42 -1.60 2.95
N TRP A 106 0.87 -1.82 3.14
CA TRP A 106 1.71 -2.72 2.36
C TRP A 106 2.31 -3.79 3.24
N VAL A 107 2.70 -4.91 2.65
CA VAL A 107 3.44 -5.98 3.35
C VAL A 107 4.67 -6.29 2.54
N LEU A 108 5.85 -6.18 3.15
CA LEU A 108 7.09 -6.63 2.55
C LEU A 108 7.21 -8.13 2.76
N VAL A 109 6.95 -8.89 1.70
CA VAL A 109 7.03 -10.35 1.74
C VAL A 109 8.46 -10.78 1.44
N THR A 110 9.15 -11.36 2.42
CA THR A 110 10.50 -11.91 2.25
C THR A 110 10.44 -13.43 2.33
N GLY A 111 11.18 -14.11 1.44
CA GLY A 111 11.35 -15.55 1.53
C GLY A 111 12.08 -15.98 2.80
N SER A 112 11.84 -17.23 3.23
CA SER A 112 12.61 -17.82 4.31
C SER A 112 14.05 -18.03 3.83
N PRO A 113 15.08 -17.50 4.52
CA PRO A 113 16.49 -17.64 4.10
C PRO A 113 17.00 -19.08 4.13
N ARG A 114 16.19 -20.04 4.60
CA ARG A 114 16.48 -21.48 4.69
C ARG A 114 15.84 -22.32 3.58
N GLN A 115 15.03 -21.70 2.71
CA GLN A 115 14.44 -22.39 1.56
C GLN A 115 15.09 -21.86 0.29
N ASP A 116 15.65 -22.76 -0.52
CA ASP A 116 16.31 -22.45 -1.81
C ASP A 116 15.33 -21.98 -2.90
N SER A 117 14.06 -21.72 -2.55
CA SER A 117 13.01 -21.28 -3.47
C SER A 117 12.84 -19.76 -3.40
N PRO A 118 13.00 -19.03 -4.52
CA PRO A 118 12.85 -17.59 -4.52
C PRO A 118 11.36 -17.23 -4.40
N THR A 119 11.01 -16.44 -3.39
CA THR A 119 9.65 -15.94 -3.24
C THR A 119 9.35 -14.88 -4.29
N MET A 120 8.18 -14.99 -4.93
CA MET A 120 7.38 -13.85 -5.45
C MET A 120 5.91 -14.22 -5.73
N LEU A 121 5.49 -15.50 -5.78
CA LEU A 121 4.11 -15.89 -6.15
C LEU A 121 3.45 -17.07 -5.38
N HIS A 122 4.12 -17.69 -4.40
CA HIS A 122 3.55 -18.82 -3.64
C HIS A 122 3.05 -18.39 -2.25
N LEU A 123 1.99 -17.58 -2.21
CA LEU A 123 1.21 -17.39 -0.98
C LEU A 123 -0.03 -18.31 -1.03
N PRO A 124 -0.33 -19.12 0.01
CA PRO A 124 -1.64 -19.74 0.12
C PRO A 124 -2.71 -18.66 0.09
N LYS A 125 -3.81 -18.89 -0.64
CA LYS A 125 -4.94 -17.98 -0.68
C LYS A 125 -5.41 -17.76 0.78
N PRO A 126 -5.49 -16.51 1.28
CA PRO A 126 -6.00 -16.30 2.63
C PRO A 126 -7.42 -16.88 2.72
N PRO A 127 -7.81 -17.46 3.87
CA PRO A 127 -9.19 -17.86 4.08
C PRO A 127 -10.06 -16.63 3.84
N VAL A 128 -11.06 -16.78 2.97
CA VAL A 128 -12.09 -15.76 2.79
C VAL A 128 -12.91 -15.79 4.08
N GLU A 129 -12.60 -14.90 5.03
CA GLU A 129 -13.56 -14.57 6.08
C GLU A 129 -14.62 -13.71 5.41
N ASP A 130 -15.70 -14.36 4.98
CA ASP A 130 -16.92 -13.72 4.46
C ASP A 130 -17.51 -12.82 5.55
N THR A 131 -16.98 -11.61 5.69
CA THR A 131 -17.53 -10.56 6.56
C THR A 131 -18.71 -9.87 5.86
N CYS A 132 -19.58 -10.67 5.22
CA CYS A 132 -20.82 -10.21 4.60
C CYS A 132 -22.04 -11.04 5.06
N ALA A 133 -21.88 -11.93 6.05
CA ALA A 133 -22.96 -12.76 6.58
C ALA A 133 -23.22 -12.56 8.09
N LEU A 134 -22.88 -11.39 8.64
CA LEU A 134 -23.18 -11.07 10.04
C LEU A 134 -23.85 -9.70 10.20
N GLU A 135 -24.88 -9.42 9.39
CA GLU A 135 -25.81 -8.30 9.66
C GLU A 135 -27.28 -8.60 9.27
N GLN A 136 -27.68 -9.86 9.10
CA GLN A 136 -29.09 -10.23 8.84
C GLN A 136 -29.67 -11.33 9.73
N ALA A 137 -29.02 -11.66 10.85
CA ALA A 137 -29.55 -12.67 11.78
C ALA A 137 -29.52 -12.18 13.24
N THR A 138 -30.14 -11.03 13.49
CA THR A 138 -30.59 -10.64 14.83
C THR A 138 -31.88 -9.85 14.69
N ASP A 139 -32.98 -10.59 14.54
CA ASP A 139 -34.28 -10.13 15.03
C ASP A 139 -34.94 -11.32 15.75
N PRO A 140 -34.93 -11.35 17.10
CA PRO A 140 -35.60 -12.38 17.89
C PRO A 140 -36.95 -11.88 18.43
N GLY A 141 -38.00 -12.71 18.27
CA GLY A 141 -39.30 -12.59 18.96
C GLY A 141 -40.47 -12.45 17.98
N ALA A 142 -41.27 -13.46 17.63
CA ALA A 142 -42.06 -14.41 18.42
C ALA A 142 -43.11 -13.76 19.32
N GLN A 143 -44.30 -13.47 18.78
CA GLN A 143 -45.59 -14.13 19.09
C GLN A 143 -46.75 -13.44 18.36
#